data_AF-A0A816N3A5-F1
#
_entry.id   AF-A0A816N3A5-F1
#
_cell.length_a   1.000
_cell.length_b   1.000
_cell.length_c   1.000
_cell.angle_alpha   90.00
_cell.angle_beta   90.00
_cell.angle_gamma   90.00
#
_symmetry.space_group_name_H-M   'P 1'
#
loop_
_entity.id
_entity.type
_entity.pdbx_description
1 polymer ?
#
loop_
_entity_poly.entity_id
_entity_poly.type
_entity_poly.pdbx_seq_one_letter_code
_entity_poly.pdbx_strand_id
1 'polypeptide(L)'
;MIKLHSLTHLTMTLYNLEFDDFEEFLLKLCSPLQLFDAKIKSRDRSYLNADRWERFISQNMTSLIRFTFRYSDIIDDEFELTFYHSLINRFTSSFWIDRKWFFKLFIKENELIYSIRPYQYVSRDRKLQI
;
A
#
# COMPACT_ATOMS: atom_id res chain seq x y z
N MET A 1 -6.59 8.72 25.81
CA MET A 1 -6.48 8.14 24.45
C MET A 1 -7.73 8.51 23.68
N ILE A 2 -7.62 9.26 22.58
CA ILE A 2 -8.79 9.78 21.84
C ILE A 2 -9.34 8.66 20.96
N LYS A 3 -10.55 8.18 21.21
CA LYS A 3 -11.23 7.21 20.34
C LYS A 3 -11.98 7.97 19.25
N LEU A 4 -11.53 7.84 18.01
CA LEU A 4 -12.13 8.49 16.85
C LEU A 4 -13.19 7.58 16.21
N HIS A 5 -14.30 7.35 16.92
CA HIS A 5 -15.35 6.41 16.51
C HIS A 5 -16.01 6.71 15.16
N SER A 6 -15.93 7.96 14.71
CA SER A 6 -16.52 8.41 13.43
C SER A 6 -15.47 8.59 12.33
N LEU A 7 -14.20 8.23 12.58
CA LEU A 7 -13.15 8.38 11.58
C LEU A 7 -13.28 7.30 10.52
N THR A 8 -14.00 7.64 9.45
CA THR A 8 -14.19 6.76 8.29
C THR A 8 -13.17 7.01 7.19
N HIS A 9 -12.46 8.14 7.24
CA HIS A 9 -11.54 8.60 6.21
C HIS A 9 -10.23 9.06 6.86
N LEU A 10 -9.11 8.47 6.42
CA LEU A 10 -7.78 8.85 6.89
C LEU A 10 -6.88 9.07 5.68
N THR A 11 -6.24 10.23 5.64
CA THR A 11 -5.14 10.52 4.72
C THR A 11 -3.95 10.95 5.54
N MET A 12 -2.80 10.32 5.33
CA MET A 12 -1.60 10.63 6.08
C MET A 12 -0.36 10.62 5.19
N THR A 13 0.58 11.52 5.52
CA THR A 13 1.91 11.55 4.93
C THR A 13 2.92 11.37 6.04
N LEU A 14 3.71 10.31 5.97
CA LEU A 14 4.69 9.93 6.99
C LEU A 14 6.09 10.01 6.43
N TYR A 15 7.02 10.39 7.31
CA TYR A 15 8.44 10.54 7.00
C TYR A 15 9.25 9.77 8.04
N ASN A 16 10.12 8.87 7.59
CA ASN A 16 11.07 8.13 8.43
C ASN A 16 10.43 7.44 9.64
N LEU A 17 9.23 6.90 9.47
CA LEU A 17 8.56 6.08 10.49
C LEU A 17 8.74 4.60 10.14
N GLU A 18 9.15 3.80 11.11
CA GLU A 18 9.20 2.34 10.96
C GLU A 18 7.80 1.76 10.85
N PHE A 19 7.65 0.64 10.14
CA PHE A 19 6.36 0.02 9.93
C PHE A 19 5.74 -0.44 11.25
N ASP A 20 6.54 -0.95 12.18
CA ASP A 20 6.05 -1.47 13.46
C ASP A 20 5.35 -0.36 14.26
N ASP A 21 5.96 0.82 14.35
CA ASP A 21 5.37 2.01 14.99
C ASP A 21 4.11 2.48 14.28
N PHE A 22 4.14 2.47 12.95
CA PHE A 22 3.00 2.83 12.12
C PHE A 22 1.81 1.87 12.30
N GLU A 23 2.08 0.57 12.37
CA GLU A 23 1.10 -0.48 12.59
C GLU A 23 0.44 -0.29 13.98
N GLU A 24 1.25 -0.07 15.02
CA GLU A 24 0.76 0.20 16.38
C GLU A 24 -0.10 1.48 16.45
N PHE A 25 0.31 2.52 15.72
CA PHE A 25 -0.48 3.75 15.60
C PHE A 25 -1.83 3.48 14.93
N LEU A 26 -1.83 2.77 13.80
CA LEU A 26 -3.05 2.50 13.06
C LEU A 26 -4.03 1.65 13.85
N LEU A 27 -3.57 0.65 14.62
CA LEU A 27 -4.45 -0.19 15.45
C LEU A 27 -5.39 0.62 16.36
N LYS A 28 -4.99 1.83 16.75
CA LYS A 28 -5.79 2.75 17.58
C LYS A 28 -6.94 3.41 16.81
N LEU A 29 -6.94 3.32 15.47
CA LEU A 29 -7.80 4.04 14.53
C LEU A 29 -8.56 3.14 13.52
N CYS A 30 -8.17 1.87 13.35
CA CYS A 30 -8.56 1.05 12.19
C CYS A 30 -10.07 0.74 12.03
N SER A 31 -10.79 0.47 13.12
CA SER A 31 -12.05 -0.28 13.05
C SER A 31 -13.16 0.35 12.19
N PRO A 32 -13.43 1.67 12.28
CA PRO A 32 -14.45 2.32 11.44
C PRO A 32 -13.93 2.78 10.07
N LEU A 33 -12.64 2.59 9.78
CA LEU A 33 -12.01 3.21 8.61
C LEU A 33 -12.50 2.57 7.31
N GLN A 34 -13.02 3.40 6.41
CA GLN A 34 -13.54 2.98 5.10
C GLN A 34 -12.59 3.39 3.98
N LEU A 35 -12.02 4.59 4.02
CA LEU A 35 -11.05 5.07 3.04
C LEU A 35 -9.72 5.36 3.73
N PHE A 36 -8.65 4.77 3.20
CA PHE A 36 -7.29 4.98 3.68
C PHE A 36 -6.33 5.33 2.54
N ASP A 37 -5.73 6.53 2.61
CA ASP A 37 -4.64 6.96 1.74
C ASP A 37 -3.37 7.23 2.57
N ALA A 38 -2.32 6.45 2.32
CA ALA A 38 -1.04 6.60 2.99
C ALA A 38 0.05 6.95 1.97
N LYS A 39 0.82 8.00 2.30
CA LYS A 39 2.04 8.38 1.60
C LYS A 39 3.22 8.25 2.55
N ILE A 40 4.05 7.24 2.34
CA ILE A 40 5.18 6.93 3.19
C ILE A 40 6.46 7.33 2.46
N LYS A 41 7.30 8.13 3.12
CA LYS A 41 8.68 8.36 2.72
C LYS A 41 9.60 7.80 3.78
N SER A 42 10.17 6.61 3.56
CA SER A 42 10.94 5.88 4.58
C SER A 42 11.96 4.95 3.93
N ARG A 43 13.10 4.73 4.61
CA ARG A 43 14.08 3.69 4.28
C ARG A 43 13.68 2.29 4.73
N ASP A 44 12.64 2.20 5.57
CA ASP A 44 12.12 0.92 6.01
C ASP A 44 11.44 0.21 4.83
N ARG A 45 12.07 -0.86 4.34
CA ARG A 45 11.58 -1.64 3.19
C ARG A 45 10.49 -2.65 3.60
N SER A 46 10.20 -2.81 4.89
CA SER A 46 9.13 -3.69 5.35
C SER A 46 7.73 -3.24 4.89
N TYR A 47 7.58 -1.95 4.55
CA TYR A 47 6.40 -1.41 3.86
C TYR A 47 6.11 -2.04 2.50
N LEU A 48 7.10 -2.67 1.87
CA LEU A 48 6.99 -3.36 0.58
C LEU A 48 6.54 -4.82 0.72
N ASN A 49 6.31 -5.30 1.95
CA ASN A 49 5.80 -6.65 2.21
C ASN A 49 4.26 -6.68 2.05
N ALA A 50 3.78 -7.12 0.88
CA ALA A 50 2.36 -7.18 0.60
C ALA A 50 1.58 -8.12 1.54
N ASP A 51 2.19 -9.22 2.00
CA ASP A 51 1.52 -10.18 2.90
C ASP A 51 1.30 -9.60 4.28
N ARG A 52 2.24 -8.76 4.74
CA ARG A 52 2.11 -8.05 6.01
C ARG A 52 0.91 -7.11 5.96
N TRP A 53 0.80 -6.33 4.89
CA TRP A 53 -0.35 -5.47 4.64
C TRP A 53 -1.66 -6.26 4.55
N GLU A 54 -1.69 -7.34 3.77
CA GLU A 54 -2.87 -8.19 3.61
C GLU A 54 -3.36 -8.73 4.96
N ARG A 55 -2.44 -9.26 5.78
CA ARG A 55 -2.74 -9.77 7.12
C ARG A 55 -3.30 -8.66 8.02
N PHE A 56 -2.61 -7.53 8.07
CA PHE A 56 -3.00 -6.40 8.90
C PHE A 56 -4.40 -5.88 8.54
N ILE A 57 -4.65 -5.66 7.25
CA ILE A 57 -5.93 -5.15 6.76
C ILE A 57 -7.05 -6.15 7.02
N SER A 58 -6.83 -7.43 6.72
CA SER A 58 -7.84 -8.48 6.91
C SER A 58 -8.26 -8.63 8.37
N GLN A 59 -7.32 -8.43 9.30
CA GLN A 59 -7.57 -8.58 10.73
C GLN A 59 -8.18 -7.32 11.38
N ASN A 60 -7.75 -6.13 10.96
CA ASN A 60 -8.00 -4.91 11.72
C ASN A 60 -8.87 -3.87 10.99
N MET A 61 -8.92 -3.92 9.66
CA MET A 61 -9.58 -2.90 8.82
C MET A 61 -10.75 -3.52 8.03
N THR A 62 -11.64 -4.21 8.72
CA THR A 62 -12.76 -4.96 8.12
C THR A 62 -13.76 -4.08 7.36
N SER A 63 -13.81 -2.78 7.70
CA SER A 63 -14.70 -1.80 7.06
C SER A 63 -14.05 -1.12 5.84
N LEU A 64 -12.81 -1.46 5.49
CA LEU A 64 -12.05 -0.77 4.47
C LEU A 64 -12.61 -1.07 3.08
N ILE A 65 -13.05 -0.03 2.40
CA ILE A 65 -13.60 -0.07 1.04
C ILE A 65 -12.52 0.31 0.03
N ARG A 66 -11.68 1.29 0.38
CA ARG A 66 -10.61 1.79 -0.50
C ARG A 66 -9.31 1.94 0.26
N PHE A 67 -8.29 1.32 -0.29
CA PHE A 67 -6.91 1.51 0.12
C PHE A 67 -6.10 2.11 -1.02
N THR A 68 -5.33 3.15 -0.72
CA THR A 68 -4.34 3.73 -1.61
C THR A 68 -3.05 3.89 -0.85
N PHE A 69 -1.99 3.30 -1.39
CA PHE A 69 -0.69 3.32 -0.74
C PHE A 69 0.37 3.85 -1.70
N ARG A 70 1.18 4.78 -1.20
CA ARG A 70 2.33 5.33 -1.90
C ARG A 70 3.55 5.21 -1.02
N TYR A 71 4.58 4.53 -1.49
CA TYR A 71 5.86 4.47 -0.81
C TYR A 71 6.93 5.14 -1.64
N SER A 72 7.83 5.87 -0.98
CA SER A 72 9.05 6.38 -1.57
C SER A 72 10.25 6.23 -0.67
N ASP A 73 11.38 5.89 -1.27
CA ASP A 73 12.68 5.81 -0.61
C ASP A 73 13.66 6.78 -1.28
N ILE A 74 14.59 7.33 -0.49
CA ILE A 74 15.77 8.07 -1.00
C ILE A 74 16.91 7.07 -0.98
N ILE A 75 17.36 6.66 -2.16
CA ILE A 75 18.49 5.77 -2.34
C ILE A 75 19.74 6.63 -2.49
N ASP A 76 20.51 6.74 -1.41
CA ASP A 76 21.83 7.38 -1.41
C ASP A 76 22.98 6.36 -1.62
N ASP A 77 22.65 5.09 -1.86
CA ASP A 77 23.58 3.96 -2.07
C ASP A 77 23.47 3.33 -3.47
N GLU A 78 24.38 2.40 -3.79
CA GLU A 78 24.28 1.57 -5.00
C GLU A 78 23.04 0.68 -4.84
N PHE A 79 21.88 1.11 -5.36
CA PHE A 79 20.58 0.44 -5.27
C PHE A 79 20.66 -1.11 -5.15
N GLU A 80 20.63 -1.63 -3.93
CA GLU A 80 20.69 -3.06 -3.69
C GLU A 80 19.29 -3.70 -3.74
N LEU A 81 19.11 -4.65 -4.66
CA LEU A 81 17.91 -5.48 -4.75
C LEU A 81 17.78 -6.40 -3.52
N THR A 82 17.11 -5.91 -2.49
CA THR A 82 16.76 -6.73 -1.31
C THR A 82 15.60 -7.70 -1.56
N PHE A 83 15.44 -8.68 -0.66
CA PHE A 83 14.29 -9.59 -0.61
C PHE A 83 12.94 -8.88 -0.67
N TYR A 84 12.81 -7.70 -0.07
CA TYR A 84 11.58 -6.90 -0.09
C TYR A 84 11.14 -6.51 -1.50
N HIS A 85 12.07 -6.35 -2.45
CA HIS A 85 11.72 -6.09 -3.85
C HIS A 85 11.00 -7.26 -4.51
N SER A 86 11.37 -8.50 -4.14
CA SER A 86 10.67 -9.70 -4.63
C SER A 86 9.24 -9.79 -4.09
N LEU A 87 8.99 -9.27 -2.89
CA LEU A 87 7.67 -9.26 -2.26
C LEU A 87 6.71 -8.25 -2.90
N ILE A 88 7.22 -7.23 -3.61
CA ILE A 88 6.39 -6.24 -4.29
C ILE A 88 5.43 -6.92 -5.28
N ASN A 89 5.88 -7.97 -5.97
CA ASN A 89 5.03 -8.72 -6.90
C ASN A 89 3.78 -9.33 -6.21
N ARG A 90 3.80 -9.51 -4.89
CA ARG A 90 2.64 -10.03 -4.16
C ARG A 90 1.50 -9.01 -4.02
N PHE A 91 1.71 -7.73 -4.32
CA PHE A 91 0.62 -6.76 -4.50
C PHE A 91 -0.26 -7.04 -5.74
N THR A 92 0.03 -8.08 -6.51
CA THR A 92 -0.86 -8.62 -7.55
C THR A 92 -1.52 -9.95 -7.16
N SER A 93 -1.54 -10.32 -5.87
CA SER A 93 -2.32 -11.49 -5.42
C SER A 93 -3.82 -11.26 -5.63
N SER A 94 -4.61 -12.34 -5.58
CA SER A 94 -6.08 -12.27 -5.67
C SER A 94 -6.68 -11.29 -4.66
N PHE A 95 -6.13 -11.26 -3.43
CA PHE A 95 -6.56 -10.32 -2.39
C PHE A 95 -6.59 -8.86 -2.89
N TRP A 96 -5.53 -8.43 -3.59
CA TRP A 96 -5.37 -7.07 -4.09
C TRP A 96 -6.16 -6.82 -5.37
N ILE A 97 -6.18 -7.80 -6.29
CA ILE A 97 -6.91 -7.72 -7.56
C ILE A 97 -8.41 -7.63 -7.32
N ASP A 98 -8.98 -8.52 -6.50
CA ASP A 98 -10.42 -8.62 -6.27
C ASP A 98 -10.98 -7.35 -5.61
N ARG A 99 -10.18 -6.74 -4.74
CA ARG A 99 -10.49 -5.47 -4.07
C ARG A 99 -10.29 -4.24 -4.96
N LYS A 100 -9.65 -4.40 -6.12
CA LYS A 100 -9.29 -3.30 -7.04
C LYS A 100 -8.55 -2.17 -6.31
N TRP A 101 -7.69 -2.52 -5.35
CA TRP A 101 -6.93 -1.53 -4.58
C TRP A 101 -5.65 -1.10 -5.29
N PHE A 102 -5.16 0.08 -4.95
CA PHE A 102 -4.08 0.75 -5.70
C PHE A 102 -2.81 0.83 -4.87
N PHE A 103 -1.73 0.23 -5.39
CA PHE A 103 -0.41 0.31 -4.81
C PHE A 103 0.53 1.06 -5.76
N LYS A 104 1.12 2.17 -5.32
CA LYS A 104 2.07 2.91 -6.15
C LYS A 104 3.41 3.05 -5.45
N LEU A 105 4.45 2.51 -6.04
CA LEU A 105 5.82 2.64 -5.56
C LEU A 105 6.53 3.76 -6.33
N PHE A 106 7.20 4.64 -5.61
CA PHE A 106 7.98 5.74 -6.18
C PHE A 106 9.37 5.75 -5.57
N ILE A 107 10.33 5.13 -6.22
CA ILE A 107 11.71 5.18 -5.75
C ILE A 107 12.38 6.38 -6.44
N LYS A 108 12.93 7.33 -5.68
CA LYS A 108 13.50 8.57 -6.24
C LYS A 108 14.94 8.79 -5.78
N GLU A 109 15.86 8.21 -6.55
CA GLU A 109 17.17 8.71 -7.02
C GLU A 109 17.71 7.59 -7.94
N ASN A 110 18.21 7.93 -9.14
CA ASN A 110 18.45 7.00 -10.29
C ASN A 110 17.19 6.32 -10.89
N GLU A 111 16.05 7.01 -10.79
CA GLU A 111 14.75 6.88 -11.49
C GLU A 111 14.20 5.47 -11.83
N LEU A 112 13.89 4.67 -10.80
CA LEU A 112 12.93 3.57 -10.93
C LEU A 112 11.54 3.97 -10.43
N ILE A 113 10.64 4.34 -11.35
CA ILE A 113 9.23 4.58 -11.01
C ILE A 113 8.44 3.30 -11.29
N TYR A 114 7.94 2.64 -10.24
CA TYR A 114 7.23 1.36 -10.36
C TYR A 114 5.77 1.48 -9.86
N SER A 115 4.80 1.35 -10.75
CA SER A 115 3.38 1.39 -10.35
C SER A 115 2.74 0.02 -10.53
N ILE A 116 2.25 -0.60 -9.46
CA ILE A 116 1.38 -1.78 -9.58
C ILE A 116 -0.06 -1.30 -9.65
N ARG A 117 -0.73 -1.60 -10.76
CA ARG A 117 -2.16 -1.35 -10.89
C ARG A 117 -2.83 -2.68 -11.17
N PRO A 118 -3.24 -3.42 -10.11
CA PRO A 118 -3.68 -4.81 -10.24
C PRO A 118 -4.87 -5.02 -11.19
N TYR A 119 -5.61 -3.94 -11.48
CA TYR A 119 -6.89 -3.93 -12.20
C TYR A 119 -6.84 -3.16 -13.54
N GLN A 120 -5.70 -2.57 -13.93
CA GLN A 120 -5.63 -1.79 -15.17
C GLN A 120 -5.47 -2.61 -16.46
N TYR A 121 -5.41 -3.94 -16.37
CA TYR A 121 -5.28 -4.81 -17.55
C TYR A 121 -6.62 -5.34 -18.11
N VAL A 122 -7.78 -4.83 -17.69
CA VAL A 122 -9.09 -5.23 -18.26
C VAL A 122 -9.66 -4.14 -19.18
N SER A 123 -8.96 -3.86 -20.29
CA SER A 123 -9.54 -3.40 -21.58
C SER A 123 -8.43 -3.55 -22.62
N ARG A 124 -8.49 -4.42 -23.64
CA ARG A 124 -9.53 -4.58 -24.65
C ARG A 124 -9.57 -6.04 -25.12
N ASP A 125 -10.69 -6.71 -24.85
CA ASP A 125 -11.26 -7.70 -25.76
C ASP A 125 -12.78 -7.60 -25.66
N ARG A 126 -13.32 -6.51 -26.22
CA ARG A 126 -14.69 -6.53 -26.71
C ARG A 126 -14.64 -6.86 -28.18
N LYS A 127 -15.10 -8.08 -28.48
CA LYS A 127 -15.69 -8.50 -29.75
C LYS A 127 -16.28 -7.31 -30.51
N LEU A 128 -15.82 -7.10 -31.74
CA LEU A 128 -16.68 -6.57 -32.79
C LEU A 128 -16.99 -7.75 -33.71
N GLN A 129 -18.24 -8.18 -33.65
CA GLN A 129 -18.90 -8.88 -34.73
C GLN A 129 -18.93 -7.95 -35.94
N ILE A 130 -18.38 -8.38 -37.08
CA ILE A 130 -19.06 -8.41 -38.39
C ILE A 130 -18.57 -9.69 -39.08
#